data_AF-S8CIT0-F1
#
_entry.id   AF-S8CIT0-F1
#
_cell.length_a   1.000
_cell.length_b   1.000
_cell.length_c   1.000
_cell.angle_alpha   90.00
_cell.angle_beta   90.00
_cell.angle_gamma   90.00
#
_symmetry.space_group_name_H-M   'P 1'
#
loop_
_entity.id
_entity.type
_entity.pdbx_description
1 polymer ?
#
loop_
_entity_poly.entity_id
_entity_poly.type
_entity_poly.pdbx_seq_one_letter_code
_entity_poly.pdbx_strand_id
1 'polypeptide(L)'
;FRKEPFFYGHDNQDQLVKIAKVLGTDELNAYLHKYHLELDPQLEALVGRHSRKPWSKFINPDNQHLVSPEAIDFLDKLLRYDHMDRLTAREAMAHPYFAHVRAAENSRSRPQ
;
A
#
# COMPACT_ATOMS: atom_id res chain seq x y z
N PHE A 1 0.94 -3.88 10.84
CA PHE A 1 1.59 -5.19 10.61
C PHE A 1 2.89 -5.44 11.38
N ARG A 2 3.54 -4.43 11.98
CA ARG A 2 4.82 -4.59 12.74
C ARG A 2 5.87 -5.42 11.97
N LYS A 3 6.05 -5.11 10.69
CA LYS A 3 7.01 -5.76 9.81
C LYS A 3 7.87 -4.68 9.17
N GLU A 4 9.16 -4.70 9.46
CA GLU A 4 10.10 -3.66 9.05
C GLU A 4 11.32 -4.27 8.32
N PRO A 5 11.54 -3.94 7.04
CA PRO A 5 10.62 -3.25 6.14
C PRO A 5 9.49 -4.18 5.66
N PHE A 6 8.35 -3.60 5.25
CA PHE A 6 7.19 -4.39 4.81
C PHE A 6 7.49 -5.18 3.52
N PHE A 7 8.08 -4.48 2.54
CA PHE A 7 8.67 -5.04 1.32
C PHE A 7 10.19 -5.06 1.47
N TYR A 8 10.77 -6.25 1.63
CA TYR A 8 12.19 -6.44 1.88
C TYR A 8 12.88 -7.14 0.70
N GLY A 9 13.23 -6.36 -0.32
CA GLY A 9 14.06 -6.79 -1.45
C GLY A 9 15.55 -6.66 -1.15
N HIS A 10 16.35 -7.54 -1.74
CA HIS A 10 17.81 -7.49 -1.62
C HIS A 10 18.45 -6.44 -2.55
N ASP A 11 17.78 -6.14 -3.66
CA ASP A 11 18.11 -5.13 -4.65
C ASP A 11 16.83 -4.55 -5.29
N ASN A 12 16.97 -3.67 -6.28
CA ASN A 12 15.82 -3.03 -6.95
C ASN A 12 14.93 -4.01 -7.72
N GLN A 13 15.50 -5.06 -8.31
CA GLN A 13 14.74 -6.07 -9.07
C GLN A 13 13.93 -6.92 -8.09
N ASP A 14 14.56 -7.44 -7.04
CA ASP A 14 13.89 -8.21 -6.00
C ASP A 14 12.88 -7.38 -5.21
N GLN A 15 13.08 -6.06 -5.10
CA GLN A 15 12.09 -5.16 -4.49
C GLN A 15 10.76 -5.18 -5.26
N LEU A 16 10.79 -5.11 -6.60
CA LEU A 16 9.59 -5.24 -7.42
C LEU A 16 8.92 -6.61 -7.23
N VAL A 17 9.72 -7.68 -7.15
CA VAL A 17 9.22 -9.04 -6.89
C VAL A 17 8.50 -9.10 -5.52
N LYS A 18 9.04 -8.46 -4.46
CA LYS A 18 8.36 -8.43 -3.15
C LYS A 18 7.03 -7.70 -3.20
N ILE A 19 6.93 -6.61 -3.97
CA ILE A 19 5.69 -5.86 -4.16
C ILE A 19 4.66 -6.71 -4.93
N ALA A 20 5.06 -7.31 -6.05
CA ALA A 20 4.22 -8.21 -6.87
C ALA A 20 3.68 -9.41 -6.10
N LYS A 21 4.47 -9.96 -5.18
CA LYS A 21 4.02 -11.04 -4.28
C LYS A 21 2.91 -10.64 -3.30
N VAL A 22 2.61 -9.35 -3.15
CA VAL A 22 1.55 -8.83 -2.27
C VAL A 22 0.42 -8.22 -3.07
N LEU A 23 0.71 -7.25 -3.95
CA LEU A 23 -0.31 -6.55 -4.73
C LEU A 23 -0.83 -7.38 -5.91
N GLY A 24 -0.12 -8.45 -6.29
CA GLY A 24 -0.46 -9.30 -7.42
C GLY A 24 0.07 -8.75 -8.74
N THR A 25 0.12 -9.62 -9.74
CA THR A 25 0.70 -9.29 -11.06
C THR A 25 -0.33 -8.79 -12.05
N ASP A 26 -1.62 -9.06 -11.84
CA ASP A 26 -2.67 -8.59 -12.75
C ASP A 26 -2.76 -7.04 -12.76
N GLU A 27 -2.70 -6.39 -11.59
CA GLU A 27 -2.67 -4.92 -11.49
C GLU A 27 -1.33 -4.32 -11.99
N LEU A 28 -0.20 -5.02 -11.79
CA LEU A 28 1.10 -4.61 -12.34
C LEU A 28 1.05 -4.61 -13.87
N ASN A 29 0.49 -5.66 -14.48
CA ASN A 29 0.37 -5.78 -15.93
C ASN A 29 -0.55 -4.71 -16.51
N ALA A 30 -1.67 -4.42 -15.83
CA ALA A 30 -2.56 -3.32 -16.22
C ALA A 30 -1.85 -1.96 -16.19
N TYR A 31 -1.02 -1.72 -15.15
CA TYR A 31 -0.20 -0.52 -15.04
C TYR A 31 0.83 -0.41 -16.19
N LEU A 32 1.60 -1.47 -16.44
CA LEU A 32 2.59 -1.50 -17.52
C LEU A 32 1.95 -1.23 -18.87
N HIS A 33 0.81 -1.88 -19.15
CA HIS A 33 0.07 -1.66 -20.39
C HIS A 33 -0.46 -0.23 -20.52
N LYS A 34 -1.04 0.34 -19.45
CA LYS A 34 -1.61 1.70 -19.45
C LYS A 34 -0.57 2.77 -19.80
N TYR A 35 0.67 2.60 -19.35
CA TYR A 35 1.75 3.57 -19.55
C TYR A 35 2.76 3.15 -20.62
N HIS A 36 2.47 2.09 -21.39
CA HIS A 36 3.36 1.56 -22.43
C HIS A 36 4.79 1.28 -21.93
N LEU A 37 4.88 0.65 -20.75
CA LEU A 37 6.13 0.27 -20.12
C LEU A 37 6.42 -1.20 -20.37
N GLU A 38 7.67 -1.53 -20.64
CA GLU A 38 8.15 -2.90 -20.79
C GLU A 38 9.09 -3.25 -19.62
N LEU A 39 8.89 -4.44 -19.06
CA LEU A 39 9.85 -5.02 -18.12
C LEU A 39 10.96 -5.71 -18.91
N ASP A 40 12.18 -5.63 -18.39
CA ASP A 40 13.26 -6.48 -18.89
C ASP A 40 12.83 -7.97 -18.80
N PRO A 41 13.08 -8.81 -19.82
CA PRO A 41 12.64 -10.20 -19.83
C PRO A 41 13.13 -11.04 -18.64
N GLN A 42 14.33 -10.75 -18.11
CA GLN A 42 14.84 -11.44 -16.92
C GLN A 42 14.04 -11.03 -15.69
N LEU A 43 13.68 -9.75 -15.57
CA LEU A 43 12.86 -9.25 -14.48
C LEU A 43 11.42 -9.77 -14.55
N GLU A 44 10.83 -9.85 -15.74
CA GLU A 44 9.50 -10.43 -15.93
C GLU A 44 9.47 -11.90 -15.47
N ALA A 45 10.49 -12.68 -15.84
CA ALA A 45 10.64 -14.07 -15.39
C ALA A 45 10.79 -14.18 -13.86
N LEU A 46 11.51 -13.24 -13.22
CA LEU A 46 11.66 -13.18 -11.77
C LEU A 46 10.36 -12.79 -11.04
N VAL A 47 9.56 -11.89 -11.63
CA VAL A 47 8.26 -11.46 -11.08
C VAL A 47 7.25 -12.59 -11.13
N GLY A 48 7.20 -13.33 -12.24
CA GLY A 48 6.28 -14.46 -12.42
C GLY A 48 4.80 -14.04 -12.34
N ARG A 49 3.93 -14.95 -11.85
CA ARG A 49 2.49 -14.70 -11.69
C ARG A 49 2.07 -14.84 -10.22
N HIS A 50 1.41 -13.81 -9.68
CA HIS A 50 0.95 -13.78 -8.30
C HIS A 50 -0.47 -13.21 -8.18
N SER A 51 -1.31 -13.83 -7.36
CA SER A 51 -2.59 -13.26 -6.96
C SER A 51 -2.40 -12.19 -5.88
N ARG A 52 -3.26 -11.16 -5.89
CA ARG A 52 -3.31 -10.15 -4.82
C ARG A 52 -3.60 -10.83 -3.49
N LYS A 53 -2.80 -10.51 -2.47
CA LYS A 53 -3.02 -11.01 -1.11
C LYS A 53 -3.91 -10.03 -0.35
N PRO A 54 -4.98 -10.50 0.29
CA PRO A 54 -5.76 -9.63 1.16
C PRO A 54 -4.90 -9.21 2.36
N TRP A 55 -5.05 -7.96 2.79
CA TRP A 55 -4.30 -7.40 3.91
C TRP A 55 -4.46 -8.19 5.22
N SER A 56 -5.57 -8.89 5.38
CA SER A 56 -5.84 -9.79 6.51
C SER A 56 -4.78 -10.88 6.69
N LYS A 57 -4.07 -11.29 5.62
CA LYS A 57 -2.97 -12.27 5.72
C LYS A 57 -1.75 -11.78 6.49
N PHE A 58 -1.64 -10.47 6.73
CA PHE A 58 -0.52 -9.88 7.48
C PHE A 58 -0.89 -9.53 8.92
N ILE A 59 -2.12 -9.81 9.34
CA ILE A 59 -2.60 -9.59 10.71
C ILE A 59 -2.22 -10.80 11.57
N ASN A 60 -1.67 -10.54 12.75
CA ASN A 60 -1.31 -11.55 13.74
C ASN A 60 -1.60 -11.03 15.16
N PRO A 61 -1.52 -11.88 16.21
CA PRO A 61 -1.81 -11.44 17.58
C PRO A 61 -0.97 -10.24 18.05
N ASP A 62 0.27 -10.14 17.59
CA ASP A 62 1.19 -9.06 17.99
C ASP A 62 0.83 -7.70 17.39
N ASN A 63 0.08 -7.67 16.29
CA ASN A 63 -0.22 -6.44 15.56
C ASN A 63 -1.72 -6.13 15.42
N GLN A 64 -2.62 -7.05 15.79
CA GLN A 64 -4.06 -6.91 15.58
C GLN A 64 -4.64 -5.62 16.19
N HIS A 65 -4.12 -5.20 17.35
CA HIS A 65 -4.58 -4.01 18.07
C HIS A 65 -4.25 -2.70 17.33
N LEU A 66 -3.39 -2.75 16.31
CA LEU A 66 -3.03 -1.61 15.45
C LEU A 66 -3.81 -1.61 14.13
N VAL A 67 -4.68 -2.61 13.89
CA VAL A 67 -5.35 -2.79 12.61
C VAL A 67 -6.85 -2.53 12.79
N SER A 68 -7.36 -1.52 12.10
CA SER A 68 -8.79 -1.25 11.94
C SER A 68 -9.20 -1.32 10.47
N PRO A 69 -10.50 -1.45 10.14
CA PRO A 69 -10.98 -1.38 8.76
C PRO A 69 -10.52 -0.10 8.05
N GLU A 70 -10.54 1.05 8.73
CA GLU A 70 -10.11 2.34 8.18
C GLU A 70 -8.60 2.38 7.95
N ALA A 71 -7.80 1.72 8.79
CA ALA A 71 -6.35 1.62 8.61
C ALA A 71 -6.01 0.80 7.35
N ILE A 72 -6.72 -0.30 7.13
CA ILE A 72 -6.55 -1.15 5.95
C ILE A 72 -7.02 -0.43 4.68
N ASP A 73 -8.18 0.21 4.72
CA ASP A 73 -8.72 0.99 3.61
C ASP A 73 -7.79 2.16 3.23
N PHE A 74 -7.24 2.86 4.24
CA PHE A 74 -6.26 3.92 4.01
C PHE A 74 -4.99 3.39 3.33
N LEU A 75 -4.42 2.29 3.84
CA LEU A 75 -3.22 1.68 3.29
C LEU A 75 -3.44 1.19 1.85
N ASP A 76 -4.59 0.59 1.57
CA ASP A 76 -4.93 0.08 0.25
C ASP A 76 -4.95 1.19 -0.81
N LYS A 77 -5.45 2.38 -0.45
CA LYS A 77 -5.48 3.55 -1.35
C LYS A 77 -4.12 4.23 -1.51
N LEU A 78 -3.11 3.87 -0.71
CA LEU A 78 -1.74 4.34 -0.88
C LEU A 78 -0.90 3.37 -1.69
N LEU A 79 -1.02 2.06 -1.42
CA LEU A 79 -0.22 1.02 -2.05
C LEU A 79 -0.87 0.54 -3.37
N ARG A 80 -0.82 1.42 -4.37
CA ARG A 80 -1.28 1.17 -5.75
C ARG A 80 -0.12 1.21 -6.74
N TYR A 81 -0.16 0.32 -7.73
CA TYR A 81 0.78 0.37 -8.86
C TYR A 81 0.63 1.67 -9.63
N ASP A 82 -0.59 1.94 -10.09
CA ASP A 82 -0.92 3.19 -10.75
C ASP A 82 -0.73 4.35 -9.78
N HIS A 83 0.21 5.22 -10.12
CA HIS A 83 0.54 6.38 -9.32
C HIS A 83 -0.59 7.41 -9.31
N MET A 84 -1.45 7.42 -10.32
CA MET A 84 -2.62 8.30 -10.38
C MET A 84 -3.76 7.84 -9.46
N ASP A 85 -3.78 6.57 -9.06
CA ASP A 85 -4.80 6.02 -8.15
C ASP A 85 -4.43 6.18 -6.67
N ARG A 86 -3.22 6.67 -6.38
CA ARG A 86 -2.78 6.89 -5.00
C ARG A 86 -3.42 8.16 -4.45
N LEU A 87 -3.81 8.13 -3.18
CA LEU A 87 -4.24 9.35 -2.50
C LEU A 87 -3.14 10.40 -2.53
N THR A 88 -3.52 11.62 -2.90
CA THR A 88 -2.69 12.79 -2.63
C THR A 88 -2.57 13.03 -1.13
N ALA A 89 -1.57 13.81 -0.71
CA ALA A 89 -1.41 14.15 0.71
C ALA A 89 -2.67 14.82 1.30
N ARG A 90 -3.35 15.68 0.54
CA ARG A 90 -4.58 16.35 0.97
C ARG A 90 -5.72 15.37 1.20
N GLU A 91 -5.92 14.43 0.27
CA GLU A 91 -6.96 13.40 0.41
C GLU A 91 -6.63 12.43 1.55
N ALA A 92 -5.36 12.08 1.70
CA ALA A 92 -4.88 11.24 2.79
C ALA A 92 -5.18 11.86 4.16
N MET A 93 -4.90 13.16 4.35
CA MET A 93 -5.25 13.88 5.58
C MET A 93 -6.75 13.93 5.87
N ALA A 94 -7.59 13.90 4.83
CA ALA A 94 -9.05 13.89 4.94
C ALA A 94 -9.62 12.48 5.23
N HIS A 95 -8.83 11.42 5.10
CA HIS A 95 -9.29 10.04 5.26
C HIS A 95 -9.97 9.77 6.63
N PRO A 96 -11.03 8.94 6.71
CA PRO A 96 -11.68 8.60 7.98
C PRO A 96 -10.75 8.06 9.06
N TYR A 97 -9.67 7.38 8.67
CA TYR A 97 -8.63 6.90 9.58
C TYR A 97 -8.08 8.02 10.51
N PHE A 98 -7.98 9.26 10.02
CA PHE A 98 -7.50 10.40 10.79
C PHE A 98 -8.62 11.26 11.43
N ALA A 99 -9.87 10.82 11.42
CA ALA A 99 -10.99 11.61 11.95
C ALA A 99 -10.80 12.02 13.42
N HIS A 100 -10.31 11.11 14.27
CA HIS A 100 -10.04 11.38 15.67
C HIS A 100 -8.90 12.38 15.88
N VAL A 101 -7.85 12.32 15.04
CA VAL A 101 -6.74 13.29 15.06
C VAL A 101 -7.24 14.68 14.68
N ARG A 102 -8.05 14.80 13.62
CA ARG A 102 -8.63 16.08 13.20
C ARG A 102 -9.56 16.66 14.27
N ALA A 103 -10.37 15.84 14.92
CA ALA A 103 -11.24 16.27 16.00
C ALA A 103 -10.44 16.79 17.21
N ALA A 104 -9.38 16.07 17.60
CA ALA A 104 -8.48 16.48 18.67
C ALA A 104 -7.78 17.81 18.33
N GLU A 105 -7.28 17.97 17.11
CA GLU A 105 -6.63 19.21 16.68
C GLU A 105 -7.60 20.39 16.73
N ASN A 106 -8.80 20.25 16.17
CA ASN A 106 -9.84 21.28 16.21
C ASN A 106 -10.23 21.69 17.64
N SER A 107 -10.17 20.77 18.60
CA SER A 107 -10.44 21.08 20.00
C SER A 107 -9.32 21.88 20.67
N ARG A 108 -8.07 21.71 20.22
CA ARG A 108 -6.90 22.46 20.71
C ARG A 108 -6.81 23.86 20.11
N SER A 109 -7.27 24.04 18.87
CA SER A 109 -7.18 25.30 18.14
C SER A 109 -8.24 26.35 18.52
N ARG A 110 -9.26 25.97 19.32
CA ARG A 110 -10.25 26.93 19.83
C ARG A 110 -9.66 27.66 21.05
N PRO A 111 -9.44 28.99 21.00
CA PRO A 111 -9.15 29.73 22.21
C PRO A 111 -10.39 29.68 23.13
N GLN A 112 -10.16 29.52 24.43
CA GLN A 112 -11.18 29.78 25.45
C GLN A 112 -11.70 31.21 25.34
#